data_AF-A0A8S9WNX6-F1
#
_entry.id   AF-A0A8S9WNX6-F1
#
_cell.length_a   1.000
_cell.length_b   1.000
_cell.length_c   1.000
_cell.angle_alpha   90.00
_cell.angle_beta   90.00
_cell.angle_gamma   90.00
#
_symmetry.space_group_name_H-M   'P 1'
#
loop_
_entity.id
_entity.type
_entity.pdbx_description
1 polymer ?
#
loop_
_entity_poly.entity_id
_entity_poly.type
_entity_poly.pdbx_seq_one_letter_code
_entity_poly.pdbx_strand_id
1 'polypeptide(L)'
;MATAGSERDSTAEMFSQLGTLLKTFNDLHVEKDQRGGNNLDIPRSMFLELDPWDPDEAGAISVSSYFRLFEDVAGTLDQQKRLRLLRSKMRGTAKQFMIDNMGSYVGENPYLYMKQAMVQWYERGNPGKAAASLWTVKRQPNETLRQFAEKIRQLAQVAVQEEGAELNAAQKVQWVRRKVLKAFIRGVGKELSSHLLSTEPATIEAALKRAEEIEETLGEHDEVEGPRAYQEDSYQPVISEEDNKKCLGKKKIVSVY
;
A
#
# COMPACT_ATOMS: atom_id res chain seq x y z
N MET A 1 45.33 13.80 -29.37
CA MET A 1 46.14 13.79 -28.12
C MET A 1 45.83 15.11 -27.40
N ALA A 2 45.31 15.16 -26.18
CA ALA A 2 45.37 14.23 -25.07
C ALA A 2 44.07 14.23 -24.25
N THR A 3 43.50 13.04 -24.07
CA THR A 3 42.53 12.68 -23.02
C THR A 3 43.32 12.27 -21.79
N ALA A 4 43.48 13.16 -20.81
CA ALA A 4 44.19 12.84 -19.56
C ALA A 4 43.60 13.51 -18.30
N GLY A 5 42.47 14.22 -18.42
CA GLY A 5 41.83 14.94 -17.31
C GLY A 5 40.66 14.22 -16.65
N SER A 6 40.00 13.28 -17.33
CA SER A 6 38.72 12.71 -16.85
C SER A 6 38.88 11.52 -15.89
N GLU A 7 39.99 10.80 -15.93
CA GLU A 7 40.17 9.60 -15.11
C GLU A 7 40.63 9.92 -13.68
N ARG A 8 41.33 11.05 -13.49
CA ARG A 8 41.84 11.44 -12.16
C ARG A 8 40.71 11.85 -11.21
N ASP A 9 39.69 12.53 -11.69
CA ASP A 9 38.54 12.92 -10.86
C ASP A 9 37.65 11.72 -10.49
N SER A 10 37.39 10.79 -11.41
CA SER A 10 36.65 9.57 -11.07
C SER A 10 37.41 8.66 -10.10
N THR A 11 38.75 8.58 -10.20
CA THR A 11 39.52 7.85 -9.18
C THR A 11 39.46 8.54 -7.83
N ALA A 12 39.54 9.88 -7.77
CA ALA A 12 39.44 10.63 -6.52
C ALA A 12 38.06 10.50 -5.86
N GLU A 13 36.98 10.47 -6.65
CA GLU A 13 35.62 10.19 -6.17
C GLU A 13 35.48 8.74 -5.67
N MET A 14 36.01 7.76 -6.41
CA MET A 14 36.02 6.36 -5.95
C MET A 14 36.83 6.20 -4.65
N PHE A 15 37.97 6.88 -4.51
CA PHE A 15 38.76 6.85 -3.28
C PHE A 15 38.06 7.59 -2.13
N SER A 16 37.25 8.61 -2.42
CA SER A 16 36.43 9.30 -1.42
C SER A 16 35.25 8.44 -0.96
N GLN A 17 34.60 7.74 -1.90
CA GLN A 17 33.55 6.76 -1.60
C GLN A 17 34.11 5.56 -0.83
N LEU A 18 35.28 5.06 -1.23
CA LEU A 18 36.00 4.01 -0.52
C LEU A 18 36.46 4.49 0.86
N GLY A 19 36.91 5.74 1.00
CA GLY A 19 37.24 6.34 2.29
C GLY A 19 36.03 6.47 3.20
N THR A 20 34.86 6.77 2.65
CA THR A 20 33.58 6.83 3.39
C THR A 20 33.11 5.43 3.78
N LEU A 21 33.28 4.43 2.90
CA LEU A 21 32.99 3.02 3.16
C LEU A 21 33.96 2.40 4.17
N LEU A 22 35.24 2.73 4.09
CA LEU A 22 36.25 2.29 5.06
C LEU A 22 36.05 2.99 6.39
N LYS A 23 35.62 4.27 6.42
CA LYS A 23 35.27 4.95 7.66
C LYS A 23 34.01 4.36 8.30
N THR A 24 32.96 4.07 7.53
CA THR A 24 31.78 3.36 8.05
C THR A 24 32.08 1.92 8.46
N PHE A 25 32.95 1.21 7.74
CA PHE A 25 33.43 -0.12 8.12
C PHE A 25 34.31 -0.08 9.36
N ASN A 26 35.16 0.94 9.50
CA ASN A 26 35.98 1.15 10.68
C ASN A 26 35.13 1.63 11.87
N ASP A 27 34.08 2.43 11.67
CA ASP A 27 33.10 2.76 12.72
C ASP A 27 32.32 1.51 13.16
N LEU A 28 32.00 0.59 12.24
CA LEU A 28 31.41 -0.72 12.52
C LEU A 28 32.38 -1.66 13.28
N HIS A 29 33.69 -1.49 13.12
CA HIS A 29 34.72 -2.31 13.77
C HIS A 29 35.29 -1.70 15.06
N VAL A 30 35.34 -0.38 15.19
CA VAL A 30 35.65 0.33 16.43
C VAL A 30 34.56 0.07 17.48
N GLU A 31 33.29 -0.11 17.08
CA GLU A 31 32.23 -0.66 17.94
C GLU A 31 32.45 -2.12 18.36
N LYS A 32 33.31 -2.88 17.67
CA LYS A 32 33.60 -4.28 17.94
C LYS A 32 34.82 -4.45 18.86
N ASP A 33 35.80 -3.55 18.75
CA ASP A 33 37.08 -3.66 19.47
C ASP A 33 37.16 -2.82 20.76
N GLN A 34 36.17 -1.96 21.04
CA GLN A 34 35.94 -1.39 22.39
C GLN A 34 35.07 -2.28 23.29
N ARG A 35 34.79 -3.53 22.89
CA ARG A 35 34.01 -4.52 23.67
C ARG A 35 34.87 -5.26 24.71
N GLY A 36 35.66 -4.52 25.47
CA GLY A 36 36.55 -5.03 26.51
C GLY A 36 36.19 -4.63 27.94
N GLY A 37 35.06 -3.96 28.19
CA GLY A 37 34.69 -3.56 29.55
C GLY A 37 33.26 -3.06 29.70
N ASN A 38 32.39 -3.92 30.26
CA ASN A 38 31.23 -3.58 31.10
C ASN A 38 29.93 -2.98 30.50
N ASN A 39 29.47 -3.32 29.28
CA ASN A 39 28.15 -2.82 28.79
C ASN A 39 27.28 -3.82 27.98
N LEU A 40 27.45 -5.11 28.26
CA LEU A 40 26.56 -6.22 27.95
C LEU A 40 25.63 -6.36 29.18
N ASP A 41 24.31 -6.47 29.14
CA ASP A 41 23.46 -7.03 28.11
C ASP A 41 22.05 -6.46 28.25
N ILE A 42 21.42 -6.12 27.12
CA ILE A 42 19.96 -6.15 27.09
C ILE A 42 19.60 -7.65 27.22
N PRO A 43 18.80 -8.06 28.22
CA PRO A 43 18.47 -9.47 28.42
C PRO A 43 17.97 -10.10 27.13
N ARG A 44 18.49 -11.29 26.79
CA ARG A 44 18.10 -12.00 25.56
C ARG A 44 16.59 -12.25 25.50
N SER A 45 15.93 -12.43 26.65
CA SER A 45 14.48 -12.56 26.77
C SER A 45 13.72 -11.39 26.15
N MET A 46 14.19 -10.14 26.33
CA MET A 46 13.56 -8.96 25.73
C MET A 46 13.62 -8.97 24.20
N PHE A 47 14.66 -9.59 23.62
CA PHE A 47 14.71 -9.81 22.17
C PHE A 47 13.83 -10.96 21.70
N LEU A 48 13.33 -11.82 22.57
CA LEU A 48 12.43 -12.91 22.19
C LEU A 48 10.96 -12.53 22.38
N GLU A 49 10.67 -11.69 23.39
CA GLU A 49 9.32 -11.20 23.69
C GLU A 49 8.80 -10.17 22.69
N LEU A 50 9.70 -9.46 22.00
CA LEU A 50 9.33 -8.48 20.99
C LEU A 50 9.41 -9.09 19.60
N ASP A 51 8.32 -9.07 18.87
CA ASP A 51 8.34 -9.41 17.45
C ASP A 51 9.02 -8.30 16.63
N PRO A 52 9.72 -8.65 15.53
CA PRO A 52 10.13 -7.66 14.56
C PRO A 52 8.93 -6.90 14.01
N TRP A 53 9.12 -5.62 13.68
CA TRP A 53 8.05 -4.79 13.14
C TRP A 53 8.44 -4.25 11.77
N ASP A 54 7.58 -4.53 10.79
CA ASP A 54 7.62 -4.01 9.43
C ASP A 54 6.27 -3.34 9.11
N PRO A 55 6.22 -2.03 8.87
CA PRO A 55 4.98 -1.32 8.57
C PRO A 55 4.38 -1.71 7.21
N ASP A 56 5.15 -2.33 6.31
CA ASP A 56 4.66 -2.74 4.99
C ASP A 56 4.22 -4.23 4.96
N GLU A 57 4.36 -4.97 6.06
CA GLU A 57 3.89 -6.36 6.17
C GLU A 57 2.36 -6.45 6.28
N ALA A 58 1.76 -7.44 5.62
CA ALA A 58 0.31 -7.65 5.64
C ALA A 58 -0.16 -8.01 7.06
N GLY A 59 -1.07 -7.19 7.62
CA GLY A 59 -1.56 -7.38 8.99
C GLY A 59 -0.65 -6.76 10.06
N ALA A 60 0.35 -5.95 9.68
CA ALA A 60 1.17 -5.22 10.63
C ALA A 60 0.32 -4.37 11.58
N ILE A 61 0.63 -4.46 12.88
CA ILE A 61 0.02 -3.61 13.90
C ILE A 61 0.45 -2.15 13.72
N SER A 62 -0.36 -1.21 14.20
CA SER A 62 -0.02 0.22 14.16
C SER A 62 1.28 0.51 14.91
N VAL A 63 2.00 1.57 14.50
CA VAL A 63 3.23 2.02 15.17
C VAL A 63 3.00 2.32 16.66
N SER A 64 1.84 2.87 17.02
CA SER A 64 1.47 3.12 18.41
C SER A 64 1.21 1.84 19.20
N SER A 65 0.53 0.87 18.60
CA SER A 65 0.34 -0.46 19.21
C SER A 65 1.68 -1.14 19.45
N TYR A 66 2.58 -1.08 18.47
CA TYR A 66 3.93 -1.62 18.61
C TYR A 66 4.71 -0.93 19.75
N PHE A 67 4.70 0.40 19.82
CA PHE A 67 5.41 1.10 20.90
C PHE A 67 4.83 0.84 22.29
N ARG A 68 3.55 0.54 22.44
CA ARG A 68 2.99 0.08 23.72
C ARG A 68 3.62 -1.25 24.14
N LEU A 69 3.61 -2.25 23.26
CA LEU A 69 4.25 -3.55 23.52
C LEU A 69 5.75 -3.40 23.81
N PHE A 70 6.42 -2.53 23.03
CA PHE A 70 7.83 -2.22 23.22
C PHE A 70 8.10 -1.63 24.60
N GLU A 71 7.26 -0.71 25.07
CA GLU A 71 7.43 -0.06 26.36
C GLU A 71 7.09 -0.95 27.55
N ASP A 72 6.16 -1.89 27.39
CA ASP A 72 5.87 -2.90 28.39
C ASP A 72 7.08 -3.81 28.64
N VAL A 73 7.82 -4.18 27.59
CA VAL A 73 8.99 -5.07 27.67
C VAL A 73 10.29 -4.31 28.01
N ALA A 74 10.53 -3.19 27.33
CA ALA A 74 11.77 -2.42 27.39
C ALA A 74 11.71 -1.22 28.34
N GLY A 75 10.61 -1.09 29.09
CA GLY A 75 10.31 0.03 30.00
C GLY A 75 11.37 0.31 31.06
N THR A 76 12.12 -0.71 31.46
CA THR A 76 13.17 -0.59 32.50
C THR A 76 14.55 -0.22 31.94
N LEU A 77 14.73 -0.26 30.61
CA LEU A 77 15.99 0.04 29.96
C LEU A 77 16.24 1.55 29.83
N ASP A 78 17.51 1.94 29.86
CA ASP A 78 17.95 3.30 29.54
C ASP A 78 17.72 3.66 28.05
N GLN A 79 17.76 4.96 27.73
CA GLN A 79 17.44 5.48 26.39
C GLN A 79 18.32 4.84 25.28
N GLN A 80 19.61 4.61 25.55
CA GLN A 80 20.56 4.06 24.56
C GLN A 80 20.28 2.58 24.30
N LYS A 81 20.02 1.80 25.36
CA LYS A 81 19.67 0.39 25.26
C LYS A 81 18.31 0.20 24.59
N ARG A 82 17.32 1.04 24.91
CA ARG A 82 16.03 1.05 24.21
C ARG A 82 16.20 1.32 22.72
N LEU A 83 16.98 2.33 22.35
CA LEU A 83 17.23 2.65 20.94
C LEU A 83 17.92 1.48 20.22
N ARG A 84 18.90 0.83 20.86
CA ARG A 84 19.58 -0.35 20.31
C ARG A 84 18.63 -1.52 20.10
N LEU A 85 17.79 -1.83 21.10
CA LEU A 85 16.77 -2.88 20.99
C LEU A 85 15.76 -2.56 19.88
N LEU A 86 15.24 -1.33 19.86
CA LEU A 86 14.30 -0.84 18.84
C LEU A 86 14.89 -1.05 17.44
N ARG A 87 16.11 -0.56 17.19
CA ARG A 87 16.81 -0.73 15.89
C ARG A 87 16.94 -2.19 15.48
N SER A 88 17.19 -3.10 16.43
CA SER A 88 17.30 -4.53 16.13
C SER A 88 15.98 -5.17 15.68
N LYS A 89 14.85 -4.59 16.11
CA LYS A 89 13.49 -5.07 15.84
C LYS A 89 12.85 -4.46 14.60
N MET A 90 13.34 -3.33 14.12
CA MET A 90 12.81 -2.72 12.89
C MET A 90 13.17 -3.53 11.63
N ARG A 91 12.22 -3.63 10.71
CA ARG A 91 12.34 -4.26 9.39
C ARG A 91 11.80 -3.34 8.29
N GLY A 92 12.03 -3.73 7.03
CA GLY A 92 11.56 -2.99 5.85
C GLY A 92 11.86 -1.49 5.90
N THR A 93 10.85 -0.70 5.57
CA THR A 93 10.96 0.76 5.53
C THR A 93 11.14 1.39 6.91
N ALA A 94 10.70 0.74 8.00
CA ALA A 94 10.97 1.21 9.36
C ALA A 94 12.46 1.15 9.72
N LYS A 95 13.17 0.11 9.24
CA LYS A 95 14.62 0.05 9.43
C LYS A 95 15.34 1.15 8.64
N GLN A 96 14.89 1.43 7.42
CA GLN A 96 15.43 2.52 6.61
C GLN A 96 15.18 3.89 7.28
N PHE A 97 13.95 4.12 7.74
CA PHE A 97 13.59 5.33 8.48
C PHE A 97 14.49 5.57 9.68
N MET A 98 14.80 4.53 10.46
CA MET A 98 15.76 4.64 11.56
C MET A 98 17.11 5.13 11.05
N ILE A 99 17.69 4.48 10.04
CA ILE A 99 19.01 4.84 9.48
C ILE A 99 19.05 6.31 9.06
N ASP A 100 18.01 6.77 8.36
CA ASP A 100 17.94 8.15 7.83
C ASP A 100 17.79 9.21 8.93
N ASN A 101 17.21 8.85 10.09
CA ASN A 101 16.92 9.78 11.19
C ASN A 101 17.87 9.65 12.40
N MET A 102 18.79 8.67 12.41
CA MET A 102 19.73 8.44 13.52
C MET A 102 20.75 9.57 13.70
N GLY A 103 21.02 10.39 12.68
CA GLY A 103 21.93 11.54 12.79
C GLY A 103 21.24 12.85 13.25
N SER A 104 19.92 12.87 13.30
CA SER A 104 19.13 14.11 13.39
C SER A 104 18.79 14.52 14.83
N TYR A 105 19.08 13.67 15.83
CA TYR A 105 18.83 14.02 17.22
C TYR A 105 20.02 14.77 17.82
N VAL A 106 19.76 15.96 18.36
CA VAL A 106 20.72 16.76 19.14
C VAL A 106 20.12 16.91 20.54
N GLY A 107 20.30 15.91 21.41
CA GLY A 107 19.73 15.95 22.76
C GLY A 107 19.91 14.65 23.56
N GLU A 108 19.54 14.70 24.85
CA GLU A 108 19.76 13.63 25.84
C GLU A 108 18.79 12.44 25.72
N ASN A 109 17.75 12.53 24.87
CA ASN A 109 16.68 11.54 24.81
C ASN A 109 16.48 10.95 23.40
N PRO A 110 17.46 10.15 22.91
CA PRO A 110 17.45 9.68 21.52
C PRO A 110 16.35 8.65 21.21
N TYR A 111 15.99 7.79 22.16
CA TYR A 111 14.84 6.88 21.98
C TYR A 111 13.53 7.66 21.93
N LEU A 112 13.32 8.64 22.83
CA LEU A 112 12.09 9.43 22.84
C LEU A 112 11.91 10.22 21.52
N TYR A 113 12.99 10.85 21.04
CA TYR A 113 13.00 11.52 19.74
C TYR A 113 12.59 10.56 18.62
N MET A 114 13.24 9.39 18.56
CA MET A 114 12.96 8.41 17.52
C MET A 114 11.52 7.87 17.59
N LYS A 115 11.02 7.58 18.78
CA LYS A 115 9.61 7.19 19.00
C LYS A 115 8.67 8.25 18.44
N GLN A 116 8.86 9.52 18.80
CA GLN A 116 8.00 10.60 18.34
C GLN A 116 8.05 10.76 16.82
N ALA A 117 9.25 10.70 16.23
CA ALA A 117 9.43 10.79 14.78
C ALA A 117 8.73 9.62 14.05
N MET A 118 8.89 8.39 14.53
CA MET A 118 8.24 7.22 13.97
C MET A 118 6.73 7.25 14.14
N VAL A 119 6.22 7.61 15.32
CA VAL A 119 4.79 7.77 15.56
C VAL A 119 4.23 8.83 14.61
N GLN A 120 4.86 9.99 14.51
CA GLN A 120 4.44 11.03 13.59
C GLN A 120 4.43 10.54 12.12
N TRP A 121 5.47 9.84 11.69
CA TRP A 121 5.62 9.38 10.31
C TRP A 121 4.65 8.25 9.94
N TYR A 122 4.47 7.27 10.82
CA TYR A 122 3.68 6.07 10.54
C TYR A 122 2.22 6.16 11.00
N GLU A 123 1.88 7.00 11.99
CA GLU A 123 0.46 7.26 12.30
C GLU A 123 -0.16 8.30 11.37
N ARG A 124 0.56 9.37 11.05
CA ARG A 124 0.04 10.38 10.10
C ARG A 124 0.17 9.92 8.66
N GLY A 125 0.92 8.86 8.39
CA GLY A 125 1.20 8.35 7.05
C GLY A 125 2.28 9.16 6.34
N ASN A 126 3.09 8.49 5.52
CA ASN A 126 4.12 9.12 4.70
C ASN A 126 3.47 10.07 3.66
N PRO A 127 3.71 11.39 3.71
CA PRO A 127 3.12 12.36 2.78
C PRO A 127 3.40 12.07 1.30
N GLY A 128 4.62 11.64 0.98
CA GLY A 128 5.00 11.23 -0.38
C GLY A 128 4.30 9.96 -0.85
N LYS A 129 4.18 8.94 0.02
CA LYS A 129 3.41 7.71 -0.28
C LYS A 129 1.93 8.03 -0.45
N ALA A 130 1.38 8.92 0.38
CA ALA A 130 0.00 9.35 0.29
C ALA A 130 -0.27 10.13 -1.01
N ALA A 131 0.64 11.03 -1.41
CA ALA A 131 0.55 11.74 -2.68
C ALA A 131 0.58 10.79 -3.87
N ALA A 132 1.53 9.85 -3.93
CA ALA A 132 1.60 8.83 -4.97
C ALA A 132 0.35 7.93 -5.00
N SER A 133 -0.15 7.54 -3.83
CA SER A 133 -1.37 6.73 -3.69
C SER A 133 -2.61 7.49 -4.18
N LEU A 134 -2.70 8.79 -3.90
CA LEU A 134 -3.81 9.63 -4.35
C LEU A 134 -3.95 9.66 -5.87
N TRP A 135 -2.86 9.43 -6.63
CA TRP A 135 -2.86 9.33 -8.08
C TRP A 135 -3.28 7.96 -8.64
N THR A 136 -3.15 6.90 -7.86
CA THR A 136 -3.34 5.52 -8.33
C THR A 136 -4.49 4.79 -7.64
N VAL A 137 -5.08 5.40 -6.61
CA VAL A 137 -6.16 4.82 -5.81
C VAL A 137 -7.39 4.47 -6.66
N LYS A 138 -7.90 3.26 -6.45
CA LYS A 138 -9.13 2.72 -7.06
C LYS A 138 -10.01 2.11 -5.97
N ARG A 139 -11.32 2.18 -6.16
CA ARG A 139 -12.33 1.51 -5.33
C ARG A 139 -12.12 0.01 -5.41
N GLN A 140 -12.15 -0.66 -4.26
CA GLN A 140 -12.13 -2.12 -4.20
C GLN A 140 -13.55 -2.68 -4.38
N PRO A 141 -13.73 -3.89 -4.96
CA PRO A 141 -15.06 -4.44 -5.25
C PRO A 141 -15.93 -4.64 -4.00
N ASN A 142 -15.33 -4.83 -2.83
CA ASN A 142 -16.01 -5.00 -1.54
C ASN A 142 -16.08 -3.72 -0.70
N GLU A 143 -15.66 -2.57 -1.25
CA GLU A 143 -15.64 -1.27 -0.57
C GLU A 143 -16.85 -0.44 -1.01
N THR A 144 -17.56 0.17 -0.04
CA THR A 144 -18.69 1.06 -0.37
C THR A 144 -18.19 2.40 -0.90
N LEU A 145 -19.03 3.12 -1.67
CA LEU A 145 -18.71 4.46 -2.17
C LEU A 145 -18.27 5.42 -1.05
N ARG A 146 -18.94 5.36 0.11
CA ARG A 146 -18.64 6.19 1.28
C ARG A 146 -17.30 5.84 1.91
N GLN A 147 -17.00 4.55 2.06
CA GLN A 147 -15.70 4.08 2.57
C GLN A 147 -14.56 4.53 1.64
N PHE A 148 -14.77 4.40 0.34
CA PHE A 148 -13.80 4.84 -0.67
C PHE A 148 -13.55 6.35 -0.62
N ALA A 149 -14.61 7.17 -0.55
CA ALA A 149 -14.47 8.62 -0.42
C ALA A 149 -13.74 9.03 0.87
N GLU A 150 -14.03 8.38 2.00
CA GLU A 150 -13.36 8.66 3.27
C GLU A 150 -11.87 8.30 3.21
N LYS A 151 -11.53 7.16 2.62
CA LYS A 151 -10.14 6.75 2.38
C LYS A 151 -9.38 7.76 1.52
N ILE A 152 -9.98 8.26 0.44
CA ILE A 152 -9.38 9.32 -0.39
C ILE A 152 -9.20 10.61 0.42
N ARG A 153 -10.18 10.98 1.25
CA ARG A 153 -10.11 12.17 2.12
C ARG A 153 -8.92 12.09 3.06
N GLN A 154 -8.72 10.95 3.71
CA GLN A 154 -7.58 10.70 4.59
C GLN A 154 -6.25 10.79 3.82
N LEU A 155 -6.14 10.13 2.66
CA LEU A 155 -4.94 10.21 1.82
C LEU A 155 -4.62 11.65 1.40
N ALA A 156 -5.63 12.45 1.02
CA ALA A 156 -5.42 13.84 0.62
C ALA A 156 -5.00 14.74 1.81
N GLN A 157 -5.52 14.50 3.01
CA GLN A 157 -5.10 15.24 4.23
C GLN A 157 -3.64 14.98 4.60
N VAL A 158 -3.11 13.82 4.24
CA VAL A 158 -1.71 13.47 4.46
C VAL A 158 -0.85 14.02 3.31
N ALA A 159 -1.29 13.83 2.06
CA ALA A 159 -0.58 14.29 0.87
C ALA A 159 -0.41 15.82 0.79
N VAL A 160 -1.32 16.60 1.38
CA VAL A 160 -1.21 18.07 1.38
C VAL A 160 0.01 18.57 2.17
N GLN A 161 0.59 17.75 3.04
CA GLN A 161 1.83 18.09 3.76
C GLN A 161 3.04 18.09 2.80
N GLU A 162 2.99 17.28 1.74
CA GLU A 162 4.02 17.20 0.69
C GLU A 162 3.70 18.18 -0.46
N GLU A 163 2.64 17.90 -1.23
CA GLU A 163 2.28 18.68 -2.43
C GLU A 163 1.77 20.10 -2.11
N GLY A 164 1.42 20.35 -0.85
CA GLY A 164 0.85 21.61 -0.38
C GLY A 164 1.69 22.31 0.69
N ALA A 165 2.99 21.97 0.82
CA ALA A 165 3.87 22.51 1.87
C ALA A 165 3.84 24.04 1.94
N GLU A 166 3.84 24.71 0.78
CA GLU A 166 3.86 26.17 0.64
C GLU A 166 2.48 26.85 0.78
N LEU A 167 1.40 26.07 0.87
CA LEU A 167 0.03 26.60 0.93
C LEU A 167 -0.35 27.05 2.34
N ASN A 168 -1.15 28.12 2.43
CA ASN A 168 -1.77 28.53 3.68
C ASN A 168 -2.93 27.60 4.08
N ALA A 169 -3.43 27.73 5.31
CA ALA A 169 -4.48 26.83 5.83
C ALA A 169 -5.76 26.78 4.97
N ALA A 170 -6.23 27.94 4.48
CA ALA A 170 -7.42 28.00 3.63
C ALA A 170 -7.18 27.34 2.25
N GLN A 171 -6.01 27.58 1.67
CA GLN A 171 -5.59 26.97 0.42
C GLN A 171 -5.41 25.46 0.55
N LYS A 172 -4.90 24.97 1.69
CA LYS A 172 -4.79 23.53 1.99
C LYS A 172 -6.17 22.86 2.01
N VAL A 173 -7.16 23.49 2.65
CA VAL A 173 -8.55 22.96 2.66
C VAL A 173 -9.13 22.90 1.24
N GLN A 174 -8.95 23.95 0.44
CA GLN A 174 -9.42 23.94 -0.96
C GLN A 174 -8.66 22.93 -1.82
N TRP A 175 -7.35 22.78 -1.60
CA TRP A 175 -6.51 21.80 -2.29
C TRP A 175 -7.02 20.38 -2.01
N VAL A 176 -7.26 20.05 -0.73
CA VAL A 176 -7.77 18.74 -0.31
C VAL A 176 -9.10 18.47 -1.00
N ARG A 177 -10.06 19.40 -0.93
CA ARG A 177 -11.38 19.24 -1.56
C ARG A 177 -11.28 18.93 -3.06
N ARG A 178 -10.45 19.70 -3.79
CA ARG A 178 -10.27 19.50 -5.25
C ARG A 178 -9.61 18.16 -5.57
N LYS A 179 -8.59 17.78 -4.80
CA LYS A 179 -7.87 16.52 -5.03
C LYS A 179 -8.72 15.30 -4.69
N VAL A 180 -9.49 15.37 -3.60
CA VAL A 180 -10.43 14.31 -3.22
C VAL A 180 -11.46 14.08 -4.31
N LEU A 181 -12.09 15.14 -4.83
CA LEU A 181 -13.06 15.05 -5.91
C LEU A 181 -12.48 14.39 -7.17
N LYS A 182 -11.31 14.86 -7.63
CA LYS A 182 -10.65 14.30 -8.82
C LYS A 182 -10.24 12.84 -8.64
N ALA A 183 -9.67 12.50 -7.48
CA ALA A 183 -9.27 11.14 -7.16
C ALA A 183 -10.48 10.20 -7.06
N PHE A 184 -11.59 10.68 -6.49
CA PHE A 184 -12.84 9.93 -6.41
C PHE A 184 -13.41 9.63 -7.80
N ILE A 185 -13.63 10.66 -8.63
CA ILE A 185 -14.17 10.49 -9.99
C ILE A 185 -13.32 9.52 -10.81
N ARG A 186 -11.99 9.60 -10.71
CA ARG A 186 -11.10 8.69 -11.43
C ARG A 186 -11.13 7.25 -10.88
N GLY A 187 -11.23 7.10 -9.57
CA GLY A 187 -11.03 5.82 -8.90
C GLY A 187 -12.30 5.01 -8.62
N VAL A 188 -13.49 5.61 -8.77
CA VAL A 188 -14.79 5.00 -8.37
C VAL A 188 -15.20 3.80 -9.23
N GLY A 189 -14.64 3.64 -10.42
CA GLY A 189 -14.99 2.59 -11.38
C GLY A 189 -15.33 3.18 -12.76
N LYS A 190 -15.15 2.44 -13.85
CA LYS A 190 -15.27 2.99 -15.22
C LYS A 190 -16.68 3.51 -15.51
N GLU A 191 -17.70 2.71 -15.23
CA GLU A 191 -19.12 3.06 -15.47
C GLU A 191 -19.51 4.35 -14.73
N LEU A 192 -19.30 4.37 -13.41
CA LEU A 192 -19.59 5.52 -12.56
C LEU A 192 -18.74 6.74 -12.95
N SER A 193 -17.46 6.54 -13.28
CA SER A 193 -16.56 7.62 -13.70
C SER A 193 -17.05 8.30 -14.97
N SER A 194 -17.48 7.56 -15.99
CA SER A 194 -18.02 8.15 -17.23
C SER A 194 -19.27 9.01 -16.98
N HIS A 195 -20.19 8.54 -16.13
CA HIS A 195 -21.38 9.32 -15.78
C HIS A 195 -21.05 10.59 -14.99
N LEU A 196 -20.11 10.50 -14.03
CA LEU A 196 -19.68 11.66 -13.25
C LEU A 196 -18.90 12.68 -14.09
N LEU A 197 -18.18 12.24 -15.12
CA LEU A 197 -17.50 13.15 -16.06
C LEU A 197 -18.48 13.83 -17.02
N SER A 198 -19.57 13.15 -17.41
CA SER A 198 -20.62 13.76 -18.24
C SER A 198 -21.39 14.86 -17.51
N THR A 199 -21.45 14.82 -16.19
CA THR A 199 -22.03 15.91 -15.40
C THR A 199 -21.16 16.19 -14.19
N GLU A 200 -20.06 16.91 -14.45
CA GLU A 200 -18.98 17.15 -13.48
C GLU A 200 -19.52 17.76 -12.17
N PRO A 201 -19.51 17.00 -11.06
CA PRO A 201 -20.00 17.49 -9.79
C PRO A 201 -19.02 18.50 -9.19
N ALA A 202 -19.54 19.58 -8.59
CA ALA A 202 -18.70 20.61 -7.97
C ALA A 202 -18.09 20.18 -6.62
N THR A 203 -18.69 19.18 -5.95
CA THR A 203 -18.26 18.72 -4.62
C THR A 203 -18.27 17.19 -4.50
N ILE A 204 -17.54 16.67 -3.51
CA ILE A 204 -17.49 15.22 -3.26
C ILE A 204 -18.84 14.68 -2.80
N GLU A 205 -19.64 15.47 -2.09
CA GLU A 205 -20.98 15.08 -1.62
C GLU A 205 -21.94 14.95 -2.81
N ALA A 206 -21.87 15.87 -3.77
CA ALA A 206 -22.63 15.79 -5.01
C ALA A 206 -22.20 14.59 -5.86
N ALA A 207 -20.89 14.31 -5.92
CA ALA A 207 -20.36 13.15 -6.61
C ALA A 207 -20.81 11.83 -5.96
N LEU A 208 -20.80 11.76 -4.62
CA LEU A 208 -21.24 10.61 -3.85
C LEU A 208 -22.72 10.32 -4.06
N LYS A 209 -23.58 11.34 -3.87
CA LYS A 209 -25.02 11.19 -4.04
C LYS A 209 -25.36 10.65 -5.43
N ARG A 210 -24.73 11.22 -6.46
CA ARG A 210 -24.95 10.80 -7.84
C ARG A 210 -24.41 9.41 -8.13
N ALA A 211 -23.25 9.06 -7.57
CA ALA A 211 -22.71 7.71 -7.71
C ALA A 211 -23.61 6.67 -7.03
N GLU A 212 -24.20 7.01 -5.87
CA GLU A 212 -25.20 6.17 -5.18
C GLU A 212 -26.46 6.00 -6.04
N GLU A 213 -27.01 7.09 -6.59
CA GLU A 213 -28.17 7.05 -7.51
C GLU A 213 -27.90 6.17 -8.75
N ILE A 214 -26.70 6.26 -9.34
CA ILE A 214 -26.35 5.44 -10.52
C ILE A 214 -26.17 3.97 -10.12
N GLU A 215 -25.50 3.67 -9.00
CA GLU A 215 -25.31 2.30 -8.51
C GLU A 215 -26.66 1.63 -8.18
N GLU A 216 -27.64 2.39 -7.69
CA GLU A 216 -29.03 1.92 -7.51
C GLU A 216 -29.69 1.57 -8.86
N THR A 217 -29.65 2.48 -9.85
CA THR A 217 -30.25 2.21 -11.18
C THR A 217 -29.59 1.06 -11.94
N LEU A 218 -28.27 0.85 -11.73
CA LEU A 218 -27.55 -0.26 -12.35
C LEU A 218 -27.83 -1.58 -11.63
N GLY A 219 -27.99 -1.56 -10.31
CA GLY A 219 -28.37 -2.73 -9.51
C GLY A 219 -29.80 -3.21 -9.78
N GLU A 220 -30.72 -2.29 -10.10
CA GLU A 220 -32.10 -2.62 -10.49
C GLU A 220 -32.20 -3.33 -11.85
N HIS A 221 -31.16 -3.25 -12.69
CA HIS A 221 -31.15 -3.88 -14.02
C HIS A 221 -30.68 -5.35 -14.03
N ASP A 222 -30.15 -5.86 -12.92
CA ASP A 222 -29.70 -7.26 -12.80
C ASP A 222 -30.75 -8.20 -12.16
N GLU A 223 -31.93 -7.71 -11.76
CA GLU A 223 -32.98 -8.53 -11.11
C GLU A 223 -34.13 -9.01 -12.02
N VAL A 224 -33.98 -9.02 -13.35
CA VAL A 224 -35.01 -9.60 -14.25
C VAL A 224 -34.41 -10.57 -15.28
N GLU A 225 -33.99 -11.74 -14.83
CA GLU A 225 -34.05 -12.96 -15.65
C GLU A 225 -34.37 -14.19 -14.77
N GLY A 226 -35.64 -14.27 -14.36
CA GLY A 226 -36.21 -15.57 -13.99
C GLY A 226 -36.19 -16.50 -15.21
N PRO A 227 -35.95 -17.82 -15.03
CA PRO A 227 -35.77 -18.73 -16.15
C PRO A 227 -37.06 -18.79 -16.98
N ARG A 228 -37.03 -18.23 -18.19
CA ARG A 228 -38.03 -18.55 -19.22
C ARG A 228 -37.85 -20.04 -19.53
N ALA A 229 -38.75 -20.85 -18.98
CA ALA A 229 -38.95 -22.21 -19.44
C ALA A 229 -39.16 -22.17 -20.96
N TYR A 230 -38.18 -22.66 -21.70
CA TYR A 230 -38.36 -22.99 -23.11
C TYR A 230 -39.42 -24.11 -23.15
N GLN A 231 -40.64 -23.75 -23.52
CA GLN A 231 -41.64 -24.71 -23.95
C GLN A 231 -41.16 -25.24 -25.31
N GLU A 232 -40.79 -26.52 -25.34
CA GLU A 232 -40.46 -27.26 -26.56
C GLU A 232 -41.71 -27.32 -27.46
N ASP A 233 -41.85 -26.34 -28.35
CA ASP A 233 -42.74 -26.50 -29.49
C ASP A 233 -42.07 -27.47 -30.48
N SER A 234 -42.64 -28.67 -30.49
CA SER A 234 -42.30 -29.81 -31.33
C SER A 234 -42.14 -29.42 -32.80
N TYR A 235 -40.91 -29.43 -33.30
CA TYR A 235 -40.62 -29.49 -34.73
C TYR A 235 -40.85 -30.92 -35.21
N GLN A 236 -41.98 -31.18 -35.88
CA GLN A 236 -42.20 -32.39 -36.67
C GLN A 236 -41.65 -32.13 -38.10
N PRO A 237 -40.61 -32.82 -38.56
CA PRO A 237 -40.21 -32.73 -39.96
C PRO A 237 -41.21 -33.50 -40.81
N VAL A 238 -41.85 -32.79 -41.75
CA VAL A 238 -42.65 -33.37 -42.83
C VAL A 238 -41.69 -34.12 -43.75
N ILE A 239 -41.67 -35.45 -43.66
CA ILE A 239 -40.96 -36.30 -44.60
C ILE A 239 -41.89 -36.49 -45.81
N SER A 240 -41.57 -35.80 -46.90
CA SER A 240 -42.18 -36.02 -48.21
C SER A 240 -41.77 -37.39 -48.75
N GLU A 241 -42.77 -38.20 -49.06
CA GLU A 241 -42.66 -39.46 -49.78
C GLU A 241 -42.11 -39.22 -51.19
N GLU A 242 -40.80 -39.39 -51.40
CA GLU A 242 -40.19 -39.80 -52.67
C GLU A 242 -38.67 -39.83 -52.50
N ASP A 243 -38.15 -40.96 -52.00
CA ASP A 243 -36.96 -41.58 -52.58
C ASP A 243 -36.77 -42.97 -51.98
N ASN A 244 -37.36 -43.92 -52.69
CA ASN A 244 -37.27 -45.35 -52.46
C ASN A 244 -36.02 -45.87 -53.17
N LYS A 245 -35.23 -46.68 -52.45
CA LYS A 245 -34.37 -47.81 -52.91
C LYS A 245 -32.86 -47.64 -52.76
N LYS A 246 -32.29 -48.72 -52.19
CA LYS A 246 -30.87 -49.10 -51.99
C LYS A 246 -30.33 -48.56 -50.65
N CYS A 247 -30.04 -49.36 -49.62
CA CYS A 247 -29.46 -50.70 -49.61
C CYS A 247 -29.97 -51.52 -48.41
N LEU A 248 -30.54 -52.70 -48.70
CA LEU A 248 -30.67 -53.81 -47.76
C LEU A 248 -29.28 -54.35 -47.42
N GLY A 249 -28.97 -54.52 -46.14
CA GLY A 249 -27.62 -54.92 -45.73
C GLY A 249 -27.42 -55.40 -44.30
N LYS A 250 -28.27 -56.35 -43.85
CA LYS A 250 -27.99 -57.37 -42.82
C LYS A 250 -27.83 -56.94 -41.35
N LYS A 251 -28.86 -57.31 -40.59
CA LYS A 251 -28.85 -57.60 -39.14
C LYS A 251 -27.70 -58.55 -38.75
N LYS A 252 -27.06 -58.29 -37.61
CA LYS A 252 -26.58 -59.35 -36.72
C LYS A 252 -26.73 -58.91 -35.26
N ILE A 253 -27.66 -59.60 -34.60
CA ILE A 253 -27.84 -59.73 -33.14
C ILE A 253 -26.83 -60.77 -32.68
N VAL A 254 -26.08 -60.51 -31.59
CA VAL A 254 -25.57 -61.45 -30.54
C VAL A 254 -25.07 -60.53 -29.41
N SER A 255 -25.62 -60.39 -28.19
CA SER A 255 -26.01 -61.31 -27.09
C SER A 255 -24.86 -62.10 -26.44
N VAL A 256 -24.35 -61.54 -25.33
CA VAL A 256 -23.95 -62.20 -24.07
C VAL A 256 -22.92 -63.35 -24.15
N TYR A 257 -21.75 -63.10 -23.55
CA TYR A 257 -21.24 -63.84 -22.38
C TYR A 257 -20.58 -62.87 -21.42
#